data_AF-A0AAV5UXG4-F1
#
_entry.id   AF-A0AAV5UXG4-F1
#
_cell.length_a   1.000
_cell.length_b   1.000
_cell.length_c   1.000
_cell.angle_alpha   90.00
_cell.angle_beta   90.00
_cell.angle_gamma   90.00
#
_symmetry.space_group_name_H-M   'P 1'
#
loop_
_entity.id
_entity.type
_entity.pdbx_description
1 polymer ?
#
loop_
_entity_poly.entity_id
_entity_poly.type
_entity_poly.pdbx_seq_one_letter_code
_entity_poly.pdbx_strand_id
1 'polypeptide(L)'
;VQYSTNFTISESGLRWATEGGLVKIDIRFVAHWFLFNIGGYAYFTALDLRTNIQATVHNRNGRPEIEMKSCWADVGKVKIKIKAGLAWDVAK
;
A
#
# COMPACT_ATOMS: atom_id res chain seq x y z
N VAL A 1 11.43 -16.01 -39.68
CA VAL A 1 10.97 -16.97 -38.65
C VAL A 1 10.44 -16.16 -37.48
N GLN A 2 9.12 -16.13 -37.26
CA GLN A 2 8.50 -15.35 -36.20
C GLN A 2 8.17 -16.31 -35.05
N TYR A 3 8.93 -16.22 -33.96
CA TYR A 3 8.71 -17.07 -32.79
C TYR A 3 7.52 -16.53 -31.99
N SER A 4 6.35 -17.14 -32.18
CA SER A 4 5.18 -16.92 -31.33
C SER A 4 5.32 -17.80 -30.09
N THR A 5 5.73 -17.21 -28.97
CA THR A 5 5.61 -17.90 -27.68
C THR A 5 4.17 -17.72 -27.22
N ASN A 6 3.31 -18.69 -27.51
CA ASN A 6 1.94 -18.70 -27.02
C ASN A 6 1.98 -18.97 -25.52
N PHE A 7 2.05 -17.93 -24.70
CA PHE A 7 1.78 -18.05 -23.27
C PHE A 7 0.27 -17.86 -23.07
N THR A 8 -0.44 -18.95 -22.82
CA THR A 8 -1.84 -18.88 -22.42
C THR A 8 -1.87 -18.52 -20.94
N ILE A 9 -1.99 -17.23 -20.62
CA ILE A 9 -2.58 -16.85 -19.34
C ILE A 9 -4.00 -17.41 -19.39
N SER A 10 -4.37 -18.23 -18.39
CA SER A 10 -5.69 -18.87 -18.33
C SER A 10 -6.83 -17.90 -18.67
N GLU A 11 -7.98 -18.37 -19.14
CA GLU A 11 -9.17 -17.51 -19.36
C GLU A 11 -9.51 -16.67 -18.11
N SER A 12 -9.12 -17.14 -16.93
CA SER A 12 -9.27 -16.49 -15.63
C SER A 12 -8.32 -15.31 -15.38
N GLY A 13 -7.32 -15.09 -16.24
CA GLY A 13 -6.32 -14.04 -16.13
C GLY A 13 -5.12 -14.39 -15.23
N LEU A 14 -4.44 -13.33 -14.78
CA LEU A 14 -3.40 -13.32 -13.75
C LEU A 14 -4.06 -13.06 -12.39
N ARG A 15 -3.70 -13.89 -11.40
CA ARG A 15 -4.03 -13.65 -10.00
C ARG A 15 -2.75 -13.54 -9.20
N TRP A 16 -2.59 -12.42 -8.49
CA TRP A 16 -1.48 -12.16 -7.59
C TRP A 16 -2.06 -12.00 -6.18
N ALA A 17 -1.58 -12.79 -5.22
CA ALA A 17 -1.90 -12.59 -3.81
C ALA A 17 -0.61 -12.39 -3.01
N THR A 18 -0.62 -11.47 -2.04
CA THR A 18 0.43 -11.33 -1.04
C THR A 18 -0.15 -11.50 0.35
N GLU A 19 0.64 -12.08 1.25
CA GLU A 19 0.28 -12.28 2.65
C GLU A 19 1.43 -11.84 3.56
N GLY A 20 1.10 -11.50 4.82
CA GLY A 20 2.11 -11.13 5.83
C GLY A 20 2.82 -9.81 5.56
N GLY A 21 2.26 -8.93 4.71
CA GLY A 21 2.85 -7.64 4.41
C GLY A 21 2.91 -6.73 5.64
N LEU A 22 3.86 -5.79 5.62
CA LEU A 22 4.07 -4.81 6.67
C LEU A 22 4.30 -3.44 6.04
N VAL A 23 3.56 -2.44 6.51
CA VAL A 23 3.71 -1.04 6.11
C VAL A 23 3.94 -0.19 7.35
N LYS A 24 4.97 0.65 7.32
CA LYS A 24 5.30 1.61 8.37
C LYS A 24 5.19 3.02 7.80
N ILE A 25 4.46 3.89 8.50
CA ILE A 25 4.29 5.29 8.14
C ILE A 25 4.67 6.13 9.36
N ASP A 26 5.65 6.99 9.17
CA ASP A 26 6.16 7.87 10.22
C ASP A 26 5.78 9.31 9.86
N ILE A 27 5.00 9.95 10.74
CA ILE A 27 4.44 11.28 10.52
C ILE A 27 4.98 12.21 11.60
N ARG A 28 5.58 13.34 11.20
CA ARG A 28 5.83 14.46 12.11
C ARG A 28 4.60 15.36 12.13
N PHE A 29 4.14 15.75 13.30
CA PHE A 29 2.99 16.64 13.45
C PHE A 29 3.28 17.79 14.40
N VAL A 30 2.54 18.88 14.21
CA VAL A 30 2.42 19.99 15.16
C VAL A 30 0.94 20.29 15.28
N ALA A 31 0.40 20.21 16.50
CA ALA A 31 -0.97 20.51 16.83
C ALA A 31 -1.01 21.77 17.69
N HIS A 32 -1.95 22.68 17.38
CA HIS A 32 -2.16 23.90 18.14
C HIS A 32 -3.28 23.67 19.16
N TRP A 33 -2.98 23.83 20.45
CA TRP A 33 -3.97 23.76 21.52
C TRP A 33 -3.92 25.02 22.39
N PHE A 34 -4.91 25.90 22.19
CA PHE A 34 -5.15 27.12 22.97
C PHE A 34 -3.95 28.07 23.02
N LEU A 35 -3.05 27.92 24.01
CA LEU A 35 -1.84 28.75 24.17
C LEU A 35 -0.53 28.00 23.86
N PHE A 36 -0.60 26.70 23.56
CA PHE A 36 0.57 25.84 23.39
C PHE A 36 0.60 25.17 22.02
N ASN A 37 1.81 25.04 21.47
CA ASN A 37 2.08 24.17 20.33
C ASN A 37 2.59 22.83 20.85
N ILE A 38 1.88 21.75 20.53
CA ILE A 38 2.28 20.37 20.83
C ILE A 38 2.90 19.81 19.56
N GLY A 39 4.17 19.43 19.62
CA GLY A 39 4.89 18.79 18.51
C GLY A 39 5.06 17.31 18.78
N GLY A 40 5.23 16.52 17.73
CA GLY A 40 5.40 15.08 17.91
C GLY A 40 5.69 14.28 16.66
N TYR A 41 5.85 12.98 16.88
CA TYR A 41 5.92 11.94 15.88
C TYR A 41 4.82 10.91 16.12
N ALA A 42 4.10 10.53 15.07
CA ALA A 42 3.16 9.43 15.07
C ALA A 42 3.68 8.34 14.15
N TYR A 43 3.80 7.13 14.68
CA TYR A 43 4.27 5.94 13.97
C TYR A 43 3.09 4.99 13.79
N PHE A 44 2.68 4.79 12.55
CA PHE A 44 1.64 3.85 12.17
C PHE A 44 2.31 2.60 11.60
N THR A 45 1.90 1.43 12.07
CA THR A 45 2.36 0.15 11.54
C THR A 45 1.15 -0.70 11.20
N ALA A 46 0.91 -0.92 9.91
CA ALA A 46 -0.01 -1.93 9.42
C ALA A 46 0.74 -3.26 9.32
N LEU A 47 0.17 -4.31 9.91
CA LEU A 47 0.71 -5.67 9.96
C LEU A 47 -0.32 -6.61 9.35
N ASP A 48 0.17 -7.74 8.84
CA ASP A 48 -0.68 -8.73 8.16
C ASP A 48 -1.47 -8.08 7.03
N LEU A 49 -0.77 -7.26 6.23
CA LEU A 49 -1.33 -6.71 5.00
C LEU A 49 -1.45 -7.85 3.99
N ARG A 50 -2.65 -8.04 3.48
CA ARG A 50 -2.95 -9.01 2.43
C ARG A 50 -3.46 -8.27 1.23
N THR A 51 -2.89 -8.54 0.06
CA THR A 51 -3.38 -7.96 -1.19
C THR A 51 -3.77 -9.05 -2.14
N ASN A 52 -4.77 -8.77 -2.97
CA ASN A 52 -5.15 -9.65 -4.06
C ASN A 52 -5.48 -8.80 -5.26
N ILE A 53 -4.82 -9.11 -6.37
CA ILE A 53 -4.94 -8.43 -7.64
C ILE A 53 -5.33 -9.48 -8.66
N GLN A 54 -6.41 -9.23 -9.38
CA GLN A 54 -6.79 -9.99 -10.55
C GLN A 54 -6.71 -9.09 -11.77
N ALA A 55 -5.98 -9.54 -12.79
CA ALA A 55 -5.84 -8.84 -14.04
C ALA A 55 -6.05 -9.80 -15.22
N THR A 56 -6.56 -9.31 -16.32
CA THR A 56 -6.62 -10.05 -17.58
C THR A 56 -5.71 -9.40 -18.60
N VAL A 57 -5.13 -10.20 -19.49
CA VAL A 57 -4.35 -9.68 -20.60
C VAL A 57 -5.17 -9.86 -21.87
N HIS A 58 -5.43 -8.78 -22.57
CA HIS A 58 -6.14 -8.80 -23.85
C HIS A 58 -5.27 -8.19 -24.94
N ASN A 59 -5.52 -8.60 -26.18
CA ASN A 59 -4.86 -8.02 -27.34
C ASN A 59 -5.72 -6.90 -27.90
N ARG A 60 -5.20 -5.68 -27.93
CA ARG A 60 -5.81 -4.56 -28.63
C ARG A 60 -4.91 -4.13 -29.78
N ASN A 61 -5.38 -4.34 -31.01
CA ASN A 61 -4.67 -3.94 -32.24
C ASN A 61 -3.23 -4.49 -32.34
N GLY A 62 -3.02 -5.75 -31.96
CA GLY A 62 -1.70 -6.40 -31.98
C GLY A 62 -0.80 -6.06 -30.79
N ARG A 63 -1.31 -5.33 -29.79
CA ARG A 63 -0.57 -4.96 -28.58
C ARG A 63 -1.20 -5.59 -27.35
N PRO A 64 -0.41 -6.19 -26.44
CA PRO A 64 -0.93 -6.67 -25.17
C PRO A 64 -1.30 -5.47 -24.29
N GLU A 65 -2.52 -5.49 -23.77
CA GLU A 65 -3.00 -4.58 -22.74
C GLU A 65 -3.33 -5.40 -21.49
N ILE A 66 -3.04 -4.84 -20.33
CA ILE A 66 -3.35 -5.45 -19.03
C ILE A 66 -4.51 -4.68 -18.43
N GLU A 67 -5.64 -5.34 -18.20
CA GLU A 67 -6.80 -4.79 -17.52
C GLU A 67 -6.89 -5.35 -16.11
N MET A 68 -6.93 -4.48 -15.11
CA MET A 68 -7.13 -4.89 -13.72
C MET A 68 -8.63 -5.08 -13.46
N LYS A 69 -9.05 -6.31 -13.17
CA LYS A 69 -10.47 -6.66 -12.90
C LYS A 69 -10.85 -6.46 -11.45
N SER A 70 -9.96 -6.84 -10.52
CA SER A 70 -10.17 -6.59 -9.10
C SER A 70 -8.84 -6.31 -8.42
N CYS A 71 -8.89 -5.43 -7.43
CA CYS A 71 -7.77 -5.13 -6.55
C CYS A 71 -8.35 -4.83 -5.18
N TRP A 72 -7.97 -5.63 -4.19
CA TRP A 72 -8.32 -5.36 -2.80
C TRP A 72 -7.12 -5.57 -1.90
N ALA A 73 -7.12 -4.83 -0.80
CA ALA A 73 -6.16 -4.94 0.26
C ALA A 73 -6.91 -5.03 1.59
N ASP A 74 -6.48 -5.94 2.45
CA ASP A 74 -6.97 -6.10 3.80
C ASP A 74 -5.82 -5.89 4.79
N VAL A 75 -6.12 -5.22 5.90
CA VAL A 75 -5.15 -4.90 6.95
C VAL A 75 -5.57 -5.59 8.23
N GLY A 76 -4.88 -6.67 8.59
CA GLY A 76 -5.23 -7.44 9.77
C GLY A 76 -5.05 -6.67 11.08
N LYS A 77 -3.97 -5.88 11.22
CA LYS A 77 -3.71 -5.12 12.45
C LYS A 77 -3.06 -3.79 12.18
N VAL A 78 -3.55 -2.74 12.85
CA VAL A 78 -2.92 -1.42 12.91
C VAL A 78 -2.37 -1.19 14.32
N LYS A 79 -1.10 -0.80 14.42
CA LYS A 79 -0.49 -0.29 15.64
C LYS A 79 -0.17 1.19 15.46
N ILE A 80 -0.56 2.00 16.43
CA ILE A 80 -0.27 3.43 16.44
C ILE A 80 0.58 3.72 17.69
N LYS A 81 1.70 4.40 17.51
CA LYS A 81 2.52 4.93 18.61
C LYS A 81 2.68 6.43 18.42
N ILE A 82 2.34 7.21 19.43
CA ILE A 82 2.47 8.66 19.40
C ILE A 82 3.52 9.05 20.43
N LYS A 83 4.51 9.83 20.00
CA LYS A 83 5.45 10.54 20.86
C LYS A 83 5.16 12.02 20.72
N ALA A 84 4.61 12.64 21.76
CA ALA A 84 4.22 14.03 21.77
C ALA A 84 4.83 14.75 22.97
N GLY A 85 5.09 16.04 22.80
CA GLY A 85 5.55 16.95 23.85
C GLY A 85 5.31 18.39 23.43
N LEU A 86 5.80 19.35 24.22
CA LEU A 86 5.80 20.74 23.77
C LEU A 86 6.67 20.86 22.52
N ALA A 87 6.24 21.62 21.53
CA ALA A 87 6.90 21.65 20.21
C ALA A 87 8.39 22.04 20.27
N TRP A 88 8.79 22.82 21.26
CA TRP A 88 10.17 23.22 21.51
C TRP A 88 11.01 22.14 22.22
N ASP A 89 10.40 21.15 22.87
CA ASP A 89 11.06 19.99 23.47
C ASP A 89 11.32 18.88 22.46
N VAL A 90 10.47 18.75 21.43
CA VAL A 90 10.53 17.68 20.43
C VAL A 90 11.38 18.04 19.20
N ALA A 91 11.94 19.25 19.18
CA ALA A 91 12.83 19.75 18.11
C ALA A 91 14.34 19.68 18.47
N LYS A 92 14.68 19.23 19.68
CA LYS A 92 16.05 18.90 20.11
C LYS A 92 16.35 17.43 19.84
#